data_AF-A0A418IGK2-F1
#
_entry.id   AF-A0A418IGK2-F1
#
_cell.length_a   1.000
_cell.length_b   1.000
_cell.length_c   1.000
_cell.angle_alpha   90.00
_cell.angle_beta   90.00
_cell.angle_gamma   90.00
#
_symmetry.space_group_name_H-M   'P 1'
#
loop_
_entity.id
_entity.type
_entity.pdbx_description
1 polymer ?
#
loop_
_entity_poly.entity_id
_entity_poly.type
_entity_poly.pdbx_seq_one_letter_code
_entity_poly.pdbx_strand_id
1 'polypeptide(L)'
;MKKLIFLIVVGIIFLTACGKSYDEKFLEGKWKGTNNDNEMMFKNGKQTIITDGGKETKPYKVEKDDDENIITIATDGKEFNDDFDGFTFYSEYGKDGDKVEYLMSYLINDETGNYANQYTVDGNGEKFEKTSSFSFASIGKGILTVIFIGLIAFGAIRAYKMKQGGN
;
A
#
# COMPACT_ATOMS: atom_id res chain seq x y z
N MET A 1 -34.79 10.15 10.25
CA MET A 1 -33.49 10.25 10.96
C MET A 1 -32.60 9.03 10.79
N LYS A 2 -33.07 7.77 10.92
CA LYS A 2 -32.22 6.56 10.77
C LYS A 2 -31.61 6.34 9.37
N LYS A 3 -32.23 6.84 8.30
CA LYS A 3 -31.71 6.73 6.92
C LYS A 3 -30.50 7.65 6.64
N LEU A 4 -30.35 8.74 7.40
CA LEU A 4 -29.27 9.71 7.20
C LEU A 4 -27.93 9.19 7.74
N ILE A 5 -27.97 8.46 8.86
CA ILE A 5 -26.78 7.89 9.52
C ILE A 5 -26.15 6.78 8.64
N PHE A 6 -26.98 5.99 7.95
CA PHE A 6 -26.51 4.91 7.07
C PHE A 6 -25.76 5.45 5.84
N LEU A 7 -26.20 6.57 5.27
CA LEU A 7 -25.51 7.26 4.18
C LEU A 7 -24.18 7.88 4.61
N ILE A 8 -24.10 8.39 5.84
CA ILE A 8 -22.86 8.97 6.38
C ILE A 8 -21.81 7.88 6.63
N VAL A 9 -22.19 6.69 7.13
CA VAL A 9 -21.24 5.59 7.36
C VAL A 9 -20.74 4.99 6.03
N VAL A 10 -21.60 4.81 5.03
CA VAL A 10 -21.18 4.36 3.69
C VAL A 10 -20.33 5.43 2.99
N GLY A 11 -20.64 6.71 3.19
CA GLY A 11 -19.84 7.83 2.68
C GLY A 11 -18.45 7.92 3.31
N ILE A 12 -18.32 7.70 4.63
CA ILE A 12 -17.02 7.73 5.32
C ILE A 12 -16.13 6.54 4.94
N ILE A 13 -16.72 5.37 4.65
CA ILE A 13 -15.97 4.21 4.13
C ILE A 13 -15.50 4.44 2.69
N PHE A 14 -16.25 5.22 1.89
CA PHE A 14 -15.82 5.63 0.55
C PHE A 14 -14.85 6.82 0.53
N LEU A 15 -14.86 7.68 1.56
CA LEU A 15 -14.03 8.89 1.62
C LEU A 15 -12.59 8.67 2.11
N THR A 16 -12.27 7.52 2.71
CA THR A 16 -10.87 7.15 2.99
C THR A 16 -10.18 6.51 1.77
N ALA A 17 -10.93 6.25 0.69
CA ALA A 17 -10.39 5.94 -0.61
C ALA A 17 -10.10 7.22 -1.42
N CYS A 18 -9.34 8.16 -0.84
CA CYS A 18 -8.44 8.96 -1.66
C CYS A 18 -7.47 7.96 -2.29
N GLY A 19 -7.82 7.56 -3.51
CA GLY A 19 -7.51 6.25 -4.04
C GLY A 19 -6.02 6.07 -4.28
N LYS A 20 -5.42 5.16 -3.52
CA LYS A 20 -4.08 4.67 -3.83
C LYS A 20 -4.01 4.23 -5.29
N SER A 21 -2.91 4.57 -5.96
CA SER A 21 -2.61 4.11 -7.32
C SER A 21 -2.58 2.57 -7.37
N TYR A 22 -2.62 1.99 -8.58
CA TYR A 22 -2.47 0.54 -8.73
C TYR A 22 -1.15 0.05 -8.13
N ASP A 23 -0.06 0.75 -8.40
CA ASP A 23 1.27 0.41 -7.90
C ASP A 23 1.39 0.60 -6.39
N GLU A 24 0.77 1.62 -5.81
CA GLU A 24 0.70 1.78 -4.34
C GLU A 24 -0.05 0.61 -3.68
N LYS A 25 -1.13 0.13 -4.30
CA LYS A 25 -1.86 -1.05 -3.81
C LYS A 25 -1.05 -2.32 -3.99
N PHE A 26 -0.31 -2.42 -5.08
CA PHE A 26 0.57 -3.54 -5.37
C PHE A 26 1.67 -3.63 -4.30
N LEU A 27 2.37 -2.54 -4.01
CA LEU A 27 3.44 -2.49 -3.02
C LEU A 27 2.94 -2.76 -1.59
N GLU A 28 1.72 -2.34 -1.24
CA GLU A 28 1.20 -2.47 0.12
C GLU A 28 1.28 -3.91 0.66
N GLY A 29 1.93 -4.09 1.82
CA GLY A 29 2.11 -5.38 2.48
C GLY A 29 3.54 -5.63 2.92
N LYS A 30 3.81 -6.87 3.32
CA LYS A 30 5.13 -7.37 3.68
C LYS A 30 5.69 -8.22 2.54
N TRP A 31 6.99 -8.09 2.35
CA TRP A 31 7.80 -8.72 1.33
C TRP A 31 9.02 -9.34 2.00
N LYS A 32 9.35 -10.57 1.65
CA LYS A 32 10.49 -11.28 2.20
C LYS A 32 11.47 -11.63 1.09
N GLY A 33 12.75 -11.38 1.33
CA GLY A 33 13.84 -11.77 0.45
C GLY A 33 13.80 -13.26 0.14
N THR A 34 14.10 -13.59 -1.10
CA THR A 34 14.20 -14.98 -1.60
C THR A 34 15.64 -15.40 -1.83
N ASN A 35 16.53 -14.42 -2.08
CA ASN A 35 17.97 -14.60 -2.21
C ASN A 35 18.77 -14.03 -1.03
N ASN A 36 18.11 -13.42 -0.05
CA ASN A 36 18.66 -12.97 1.22
C ASN A 36 17.58 -13.03 2.31
N ASP A 37 17.95 -12.78 3.57
CA ASP A 37 17.01 -12.73 4.71
C ASP A 37 16.40 -11.33 4.95
N ASN A 38 16.57 -10.39 4.01
CA ASN A 38 16.04 -9.04 4.15
C ASN A 38 14.50 -9.06 4.09
N GLU A 39 13.86 -8.12 4.80
CA GLU A 39 12.42 -7.91 4.71
C GLU A 39 12.11 -6.46 4.31
N MET A 40 11.02 -6.30 3.56
CA MET A 40 10.52 -5.00 3.15
C MET A 40 9.02 -4.91 3.44
N MET A 41 8.57 -3.76 3.93
CA MET A 41 7.17 -3.54 4.23
C MET A 41 6.74 -2.16 3.75
N PHE A 42 5.69 -2.13 2.93
CA PHE A 42 5.02 -0.89 2.53
C PHE A 42 3.70 -0.78 3.26
N LYS A 43 3.55 0.30 4.04
CA LYS A 43 2.32 0.56 4.78
C LYS A 43 2.11 2.05 4.98
N ASN A 44 0.91 2.52 4.64
CA ASN A 44 0.48 3.91 4.87
C ASN A 44 1.47 4.96 4.34
N GLY A 45 1.98 4.77 3.11
CA GLY A 45 2.93 5.71 2.48
C GLY A 45 4.33 5.69 3.10
N LYS A 46 4.66 4.65 3.87
CA LYS A 46 6.01 4.42 4.41
C LYS A 46 6.56 3.09 3.94
N GLN A 47 7.84 3.09 3.62
CA GLN A 47 8.64 1.92 3.34
C GLN A 47 9.49 1.63 4.58
N THR A 48 9.48 0.38 5.02
CA THR A 48 10.36 -0.14 6.06
C THR A 48 11.23 -1.22 5.45
N ILE A 49 12.55 -1.10 5.60
CA ILE A 49 13.53 -2.12 5.20
C ILE A 49 14.16 -2.68 6.48
N ILE A 50 14.25 -3.99 6.56
CA ILE A 50 14.85 -4.74 7.67
C ILE A 50 15.95 -5.60 7.08
N THR A 51 17.18 -5.37 7.51
CA THR A 51 18.38 -6.14 7.11
C THR A 51 19.12 -6.58 8.37
N ASP A 52 20.20 -7.35 8.21
CA ASP A 52 21.11 -7.67 9.30
C ASP A 52 21.75 -6.42 9.94
N GLY A 53 21.89 -5.33 9.16
CA GLY A 53 22.42 -4.05 9.62
C GLY A 53 21.43 -3.23 10.44
N GLY A 54 20.16 -3.65 10.51
CA GLY A 54 19.12 -3.00 11.29
C GLY A 54 17.84 -2.70 10.51
N LYS A 55 17.02 -1.80 11.06
CA LYS A 55 15.72 -1.44 10.53
C LYS A 55 15.65 0.05 10.22
N GLU A 56 15.31 0.38 8.99
CA GLU A 56 15.07 1.74 8.54
C GLU A 56 13.59 1.93 8.14
N THR A 57 13.04 3.13 8.30
CA THR A 57 11.70 3.46 7.82
C THR A 57 11.66 4.88 7.28
N LYS A 58 11.25 5.02 6.02
CA LYS A 58 11.19 6.30 5.30
C LYS A 58 9.80 6.50 4.69
N PRO A 59 9.30 7.75 4.59
CA PRO A 59 8.17 8.03 3.72
C PRO A 59 8.57 7.72 2.27
N TYR A 60 7.59 7.28 1.46
CA TYR A 60 7.79 7.12 0.03
C TYR A 60 6.61 7.69 -0.76
N LYS A 61 6.87 8.01 -2.02
CA LYS A 61 5.86 8.36 -3.01
C LYS A 61 6.09 7.52 -4.25
N VAL A 62 5.03 6.95 -4.82
CA VAL A 62 5.13 6.26 -6.12
C VAL A 62 5.15 7.32 -7.22
N GLU A 63 6.13 7.21 -8.10
CA GLU A 63 6.23 8.03 -9.30
C GLU A 63 5.50 7.37 -10.46
N LYS A 64 5.04 8.19 -11.40
CA LYS A 64 4.42 7.69 -12.61
C LYS A 64 5.51 7.21 -13.55
N ASP A 65 5.49 5.93 -13.86
CA ASP A 65 6.39 5.32 -14.84
C ASP A 65 5.69 5.14 -16.19
N ASP A 66 6.48 5.16 -17.27
CA ASP A 66 6.00 4.83 -18.61
C ASP A 66 6.04 3.31 -18.86
N ASP A 67 6.88 2.57 -18.12
CA ASP A 67 6.90 1.11 -18.14
C ASP A 67 5.90 0.54 -17.13
N GLU A 68 4.89 -0.15 -17.65
CA GLU A 68 3.86 -0.77 -16.83
C GLU A 68 4.37 -1.90 -15.94
N ASN A 69 5.61 -2.37 -16.07
CA ASN A 69 6.22 -3.44 -15.26
C ASN A 69 7.23 -2.94 -14.24
N ILE A 70 7.54 -1.64 -14.24
CA ILE A 70 8.43 -1.01 -13.28
C ILE A 70 7.61 -0.18 -12.30
N ILE A 71 8.03 -0.20 -11.03
CA ILE A 71 7.53 0.71 -10.01
C ILE A 71 8.69 1.53 -9.51
N THR A 72 8.62 2.83 -9.77
CA THR A 72 9.58 3.80 -9.25
C THR A 72 9.00 4.45 -8.00
N ILE A 73 9.75 4.44 -6.90
CA ILE A 73 9.40 5.17 -5.67
C ILE A 73 10.44 6.22 -5.36
N ALA A 74 9.99 7.41 -4.96
CA ALA A 74 10.82 8.45 -4.38
C ALA A 74 10.80 8.35 -2.85
N THR A 75 11.96 8.46 -2.20
CA THR A 75 12.12 8.58 -0.75
C THR A 75 13.00 9.78 -0.42
N ASP A 76 12.62 10.51 0.62
CA ASP A 76 13.44 11.62 1.11
C ASP A 76 14.68 11.03 1.81
N GLY A 77 15.87 11.43 1.39
CA GLY A 77 17.11 11.10 2.06
C GLY A 77 17.71 12.32 2.75
N LYS A 78 18.36 12.07 3.89
CA LYS A 78 19.36 12.99 4.46
C LYS A 78 20.66 12.20 4.57
N GLU A 79 21.75 12.72 4.03
CA GLU A 79 23.03 12.01 4.06
C GLU A 79 23.66 12.24 5.43
N PHE A 80 24.43 11.27 5.89
CA PHE A 80 24.94 11.18 7.26
C PHE A 80 26.03 12.22 7.60
N ASN A 81 26.43 13.07 6.65
CA ASN A 81 27.37 14.16 6.86
C ASN A 81 26.72 15.48 6.47
N ASP A 82 26.54 16.31 7.48
CA ASP A 82 26.05 17.69 7.42
C ASP A 82 26.70 18.47 6.26
N ASP A 83 25.87 18.94 5.33
CA ASP A 83 26.00 20.18 4.51
C ASP A 83 25.20 20.10 3.18
N PHE A 84 24.70 18.93 2.81
CA PHE A 84 23.81 18.75 1.65
C PHE A 84 22.37 18.42 2.09
N ASP A 85 21.55 19.45 2.30
CA ASP A 85 20.10 19.32 2.29
C ASP A 85 19.60 19.25 0.83
N GLY A 86 18.55 18.47 0.56
CA GLY A 86 17.81 18.57 -0.71
C GLY A 86 18.11 17.53 -1.79
N PHE A 87 18.21 16.24 -1.45
CA PHE A 87 18.26 15.20 -2.47
C PHE A 87 17.09 14.21 -2.33
N THR A 88 16.64 13.70 -3.47
CA THR A 88 15.61 12.67 -3.56
C THR A 88 16.23 11.36 -4.01
N PHE A 89 16.00 10.28 -3.27
CA PHE A 89 16.34 8.94 -3.70
C PHE A 89 15.19 8.33 -4.48
N TYR A 90 15.48 7.78 -5.65
CA TYR A 90 14.54 6.98 -6.43
C TYR A 90 14.98 5.52 -6.40
N SER A 91 14.03 4.61 -6.20
CA SER A 91 14.25 3.17 -6.22
C SER A 91 13.29 2.52 -7.21
N GLU A 92 13.82 1.65 -8.07
CA GLU A 92 13.06 0.96 -9.11
C GLU A 92 12.87 -0.52 -8.77
N TYR A 93 11.64 -1.01 -8.97
CA TYR A 93 11.25 -2.39 -8.73
C TYR A 93 10.57 -2.98 -9.97
N GLY A 94 11.09 -4.09 -10.48
CA GLY A 94 10.38 -4.90 -11.47
C GLY A 94 9.28 -5.71 -10.79
N LYS A 95 8.05 -5.70 -11.32
CA LYS A 95 6.91 -6.43 -10.75
C LYS A 95 6.55 -7.68 -11.57
N ASP A 96 6.35 -8.79 -10.86
CA ASP A 96 5.89 -10.06 -11.43
C ASP A 96 4.99 -10.80 -10.43
N GLY A 97 3.66 -10.67 -10.60
CA GLY A 97 2.68 -11.33 -9.72
C GLY A 97 2.82 -10.91 -8.25
N ASP A 98 3.12 -11.85 -7.36
CA ASP A 98 3.39 -11.57 -5.94
C ASP A 98 4.89 -11.38 -5.65
N LYS A 99 5.67 -11.00 -6.66
CA LYS A 99 7.13 -10.80 -6.57
C LYS A 99 7.53 -9.40 -7.00
N VAL A 100 8.61 -8.93 -6.38
CA VAL A 100 9.36 -7.74 -6.83
C VAL A 100 10.84 -8.04 -6.90
N GLU A 101 11.51 -7.48 -7.89
CA GLU A 101 12.97 -7.46 -8.00
C GLU A 101 13.43 -6.01 -7.90
N TYR A 102 14.30 -5.72 -6.94
CA TYR A 102 14.94 -4.41 -6.87
C TYR A 102 15.97 -4.30 -7.98
N LEU A 103 15.82 -3.28 -8.83
CA LEU A 103 16.64 -3.11 -10.02
C LEU A 103 17.76 -2.10 -9.78
N MET A 104 17.43 -0.94 -9.22
CA MET A 104 18.43 0.08 -8.89
C MET A 104 17.87 1.15 -7.95
N SER A 105 18.78 1.92 -7.34
CA SER A 105 18.48 3.25 -6.83
C SER A 105 19.42 4.29 -7.39
N TYR A 106 18.93 5.52 -7.46
CA TYR A 106 19.70 6.70 -7.84
C TYR A 106 19.24 7.91 -7.04
N LEU A 107 20.14 8.88 -6.87
CA LEU A 107 19.85 10.16 -6.22
C LEU A 107 19.78 11.29 -7.24
N ILE A 108 18.95 12.28 -6.97
CA ILE A 108 18.89 13.55 -7.71
C ILE A 108 19.04 14.70 -6.72
N ASN A 109 19.93 15.65 -7.04
CA ASN A 109 20.08 16.90 -6.32
C ASN A 109 18.95 17.86 -6.72
N ASP A 110 18.17 18.31 -5.74
CA ASP A 110 17.09 19.26 -5.98
C ASP A 110 17.67 20.66 -6.27
N GLU A 111 17.22 21.24 -7.39
CA GLU A 111 17.32 22.65 -7.84
C GLU A 111 17.50 22.77 -9.37
N THR A 112 18.03 21.75 -10.05
CA THR A 112 18.23 21.83 -11.52
C THR A 112 17.70 20.64 -12.32
N GLY A 113 17.22 19.57 -11.67
CA GLY A 113 16.73 18.38 -12.38
C GLY A 113 17.81 17.64 -13.17
N ASN A 114 19.09 17.96 -12.94
CA ASN A 114 20.20 17.27 -13.57
C ASN A 114 20.52 15.98 -12.80
N TYR A 115 20.49 14.86 -13.52
CA TYR A 115 20.84 13.52 -13.03
C TYR A 115 22.33 13.46 -12.68
N ALA A 116 22.70 13.83 -11.45
CA ALA A 116 23.98 13.44 -10.88
C ALA A 116 23.88 11.98 -10.46
N ASN A 117 23.92 11.06 -11.44
CA ASN A 117 23.81 9.63 -11.22
C ASN A 117 24.96 9.14 -10.31
N GLN A 118 24.69 9.06 -9.02
CA GLN A 118 25.39 8.12 -8.15
C GLN A 118 24.50 6.89 -8.04
N TYR A 119 24.94 5.81 -8.66
CA TYR A 119 24.33 4.50 -8.49
C TYR A 119 24.73 3.97 -7.12
N THR A 120 23.82 3.97 -6.17
CA THR A 120 23.95 3.10 -4.99
C THR A 120 23.52 1.70 -5.43
N VAL A 121 24.51 0.88 -5.82
CA VAL A 121 24.32 -0.48 -6.37
C VAL A 121 23.95 -1.50 -5.28
N ASP A 122 23.89 -1.08 -4.01
CA ASP A 122 23.53 -1.97 -2.92
C ASP A 122 22.09 -2.47 -3.11
N GLY A 123 21.97 -3.79 -3.24
CA GLY A 123 20.71 -4.51 -3.39
C GLY A 123 20.28 -4.83 -4.82
N ASN A 124 21.01 -4.45 -5.88
CA ASN A 124 20.62 -4.77 -7.26
C ASN A 124 20.45 -6.29 -7.48
N GLY A 125 19.27 -6.70 -7.95
CA GLY A 125 18.88 -8.09 -8.12
C GLY A 125 18.34 -8.77 -6.85
N GLU A 126 18.12 -8.03 -5.76
CA GLU A 126 17.40 -8.53 -4.60
C GLU A 126 15.94 -8.84 -4.96
N LYS A 127 15.49 -10.05 -4.65
CA LYS A 127 14.16 -10.55 -5.03
C LYS A 127 13.33 -10.78 -3.81
N PHE A 128 12.14 -10.20 -3.78
CA PHE A 128 11.22 -10.34 -2.67
C PHE A 128 9.90 -10.98 -3.11
N GLU A 129 9.34 -11.80 -2.22
CA GLU A 129 8.03 -12.41 -2.36
C GLU A 129 7.06 -11.86 -1.31
N LYS A 130 5.82 -11.59 -1.72
CA LYS A 130 4.81 -11.02 -0.84
C LYS A 130 4.36 -12.06 0.19
N THR A 131 4.60 -11.77 1.46
CA THR A 131 4.24 -12.67 2.58
C THR A 131 2.92 -12.32 3.25
N SER A 132 2.40 -11.12 3.01
CA SER A 132 1.06 -10.74 3.44
C SER A 132 0.34 -10.00 2.32
N SER A 133 -0.52 -10.71 1.58
CA SER A 133 -1.55 -10.07 0.78
C SER A 133 -2.59 -9.51 1.76
N PHE A 134 -2.72 -8.19 1.87
CA PHE A 134 -3.91 -7.60 2.50
C PHE A 134 -5.09 -7.86 1.55
N SER A 135 -5.64 -9.08 1.61
CA SER A 135 -6.76 -9.47 0.77
C SER A 135 -8.00 -8.72 1.24
N PHE A 136 -8.34 -7.65 0.52
CA PHE A 136 -9.64 -7.00 0.63
C PHE A 136 -10.81 -7.96 0.38
N ALA A 137 -10.57 -9.16 -0.17
CA ALA A 137 -11.60 -10.20 -0.31
C ALA A 137 -12.14 -10.69 1.06
N SER A 138 -11.36 -10.57 2.13
CA SER A 138 -11.82 -10.91 3.49
C SER A 138 -12.75 -9.84 4.09
N ILE A 139 -12.53 -8.57 3.77
CA ILE A 139 -13.41 -7.46 4.17
C ILE A 139 -14.71 -7.50 3.35
N GLY A 140 -14.62 -7.81 2.04
CA GLY A 140 -15.78 -7.97 1.16
C GLY A 140 -16.73 -9.08 1.62
N LYS A 141 -16.20 -10.25 2.01
CA LYS A 141 -17.02 -11.35 2.55
C LYS A 141 -17.64 -11.02 3.91
N GLY A 142 -16.91 -10.35 4.80
CA GLY A 142 -17.42 -9.95 6.12
C GLY A 142 -18.58 -8.94 6.02
N ILE A 143 -18.43 -7.92 5.18
CA ILE A 143 -19.48 -6.90 4.97
C ILE A 143 -20.71 -7.51 4.28
N LEU A 144 -20.52 -8.36 3.25
CA LEU A 144 -21.64 -9.07 2.61
C LEU A 144 -22.38 -9.98 3.59
N THR A 145 -21.65 -10.70 4.47
CA THR A 145 -22.26 -11.59 5.47
C THR A 145 -23.05 -10.80 6.51
N VAL A 146 -22.54 -9.66 6.99
CA VAL A 146 -23.25 -8.77 7.92
C VAL A 146 -24.49 -8.15 7.26
N ILE A 147 -24.42 -7.75 5.99
CA ILE A 147 -25.58 -7.25 5.23
C ILE A 147 -26.63 -8.36 5.05
N PHE A 148 -26.22 -9.58 4.71
CA PHE A 148 -27.13 -10.71 4.51
C PHE A 148 -27.85 -11.11 5.80
N ILE A 149 -27.12 -11.20 6.93
CA ILE A 149 -27.71 -11.47 8.25
C ILE A 149 -28.66 -10.34 8.66
N GLY A 150 -28.29 -9.07 8.40
CA GLY A 150 -29.14 -7.92 8.66
C GLY A 150 -30.45 -7.94 7.86
N LEU A 151 -30.41 -8.35 6.58
CA LEU A 151 -31.60 -8.47 5.72
C LEU A 151 -32.51 -9.62 6.16
N ILE A 152 -31.96 -10.77 6.55
CA ILE A 152 -32.73 -11.91 7.06
C ILE A 152 -33.41 -11.55 8.40
N ALA A 153 -32.67 -10.91 9.32
CA ALA A 153 -33.23 -10.47 10.59
C ALA A 153 -34.33 -9.41 10.40
N PHE A 154 -34.14 -8.45 9.48
CA PHE A 154 -35.15 -7.45 9.18
C PHE A 154 -36.39 -8.06 8.53
N GLY A 155 -36.22 -9.02 7.61
CA GLY A 155 -37.31 -9.78 7.01
C GLY A 155 -38.11 -10.58 8.05
N ALA A 156 -37.42 -11.28 8.94
CA ALA A 156 -38.04 -12.06 10.03
C ALA A 156 -38.83 -11.16 11.01
N ILE A 157 -38.28 -10.02 11.40
CA ILE A 157 -38.97 -9.05 12.27
C ILE A 157 -40.21 -8.47 11.58
N ARG A 158 -40.14 -8.18 10.28
CA ARG A 158 -41.30 -7.66 9.53
C ARG A 158 -42.38 -8.72 9.36
N ALA A 159 -42.00 -9.96 9.05
CA ALA A 159 -42.93 -11.09 8.97
C ALA A 159 -43.60 -11.39 10.32
N TYR A 160 -42.85 -11.32 11.42
CA TYR A 160 -43.38 -11.48 12.77
C TYR A 160 -44.40 -10.38 13.13
N LYS A 161 -44.11 -9.12 12.80
CA LYS A 161 -45.05 -8.01 13.01
C LYS A 161 -46.30 -8.11 12.14
N MET A 162 -46.19 -8.57 10.90
CA MET A 162 -47.36 -8.80 10.04
C MET A 162 -48.25 -9.94 10.55
N LYS A 163 -47.66 -10.96 11.17
CA LYS A 163 -48.42 -12.06 11.80
C LYS A 163 -49.13 -11.66 13.10
N GLN A 164 -48.66 -10.63 13.81
CA GLN A 164 -49.32 -10.12 15.02
C GLN A 164 -50.26 -8.93 14.79
N GLY A 165 -50.17 -8.25 13.64
CA GLY A 165 -51.03 -7.12 13.28
C GLY A 165 -52.24 -7.47 12.42
N GLY A 166 -52.46 -8.76 12.13
CA GLY A 166 -53.63 -9.24 11.39
C GLY A 166 -54.77 -9.62 12.33
N ASN A 167 -55.48 -8.61 12.83
CA ASN A 167 -56.89 -8.68 13.21
C ASN A 167 -57.66 -7.73 12.29
#